data_AF-A0A935NFI0-F1
#
_entry.id   AF-A0A935NFI0-F1
#
_cell.length_a   1.000
_cell.length_b   1.000
_cell.length_c   1.000
_cell.angle_alpha   90.00
_cell.angle_beta   90.00
_cell.angle_gamma   90.00
#
_symmetry.space_group_name_H-M   'P 1'
#
loop_
_entity.id
_entity.type
_entity.pdbx_description
1 polymer ?
#
loop_
_entity_poly.entity_id
_entity_poly.type
_entity_poly.pdbx_seq_one_letter_code
_entity_poly.pdbx_strand_id
1 'polypeptide(L)'
;MDPNLRNPNKNNNTNTPDPSPQTTPTTETEQNPKIITWPNPLPEYTMIEKVISDLGLVAAECRSNSAGYWEVVKGSAKIWIGIYQAQSDQKYYFEVLSGVMQVPQNNAGNLALDLLALTHGLVGVAFTIYQGHIYLRGSRELEGLDEKEALNILTRVGSIADNYDEELQKKYPHQRSIGYIPSSTK
;
A
#
# COMPACT_ATOMS: atom_id res chain seq x y z
N MET A 1 27.80 -7.28 59.61
CA MET A 1 27.56 -6.55 60.86
C MET A 1 28.11 -5.15 60.67
N ASP A 2 27.25 -4.14 60.78
CA ASP A 2 27.54 -2.72 60.54
C ASP A 2 28.63 -2.15 61.47
N PRO A 3 29.44 -1.20 60.96
CA PRO A 3 29.82 -0.05 61.76
C PRO A 3 29.68 1.25 60.92
N ASN A 4 28.61 2.02 61.06
CA ASN A 4 28.43 3.04 62.10
C ASN A 4 29.44 4.22 61.98
N LEU A 5 28.91 5.44 61.79
CA LEU A 5 29.26 6.69 62.50
C LEU A 5 29.53 7.97 61.66
N ARG A 6 28.79 9.01 62.05
CA ARG A 6 29.17 10.44 62.22
C ARG A 6 29.37 11.35 60.99
N ASN A 7 28.35 12.18 60.71
CA ASN A 7 28.21 13.63 61.04
C ASN A 7 29.48 14.53 61.07
N PRO A 8 29.41 15.89 61.01
CA PRO A 8 28.56 16.86 60.27
C PRO A 8 29.41 17.96 59.55
N ASN A 9 28.71 18.96 58.98
CA ASN A 9 29.09 20.39 58.98
C ASN A 9 29.97 20.93 57.82
N LYS A 10 29.42 21.87 57.01
CA LYS A 10 29.80 23.31 56.96
C LYS A 10 29.40 23.97 55.64
N ASN A 11 28.76 25.13 55.77
CA ASN A 11 28.65 26.19 54.77
C ASN A 11 30.02 26.56 54.17
N ASN A 12 30.06 26.94 52.88
CA ASN A 12 30.42 28.31 52.46
C ASN A 12 30.52 28.48 50.94
N ASN A 13 30.09 29.68 50.50
CA ASN A 13 30.54 30.49 49.36
C ASN A 13 30.28 29.99 47.93
N THR A 14 29.32 30.57 47.19
CA THR A 14 29.26 31.91 46.53
C THR A 14 29.78 31.90 45.09
N ASN A 15 29.05 32.63 44.23
CA ASN A 15 29.29 33.00 42.82
C ASN A 15 28.84 31.91 41.83
N THR A 16 27.85 32.10 40.94
CA THR A 16 27.45 33.25 40.07
C THR A 16 26.08 32.91 39.40
N PRO A 17 25.60 33.63 38.37
CA PRO A 17 24.75 34.83 38.35
C PRO A 17 23.25 34.56 38.00
N ASP A 18 22.44 35.63 38.07
CA ASP A 18 21.00 35.75 37.76
C ASP A 18 20.62 35.26 36.33
N PRO A 19 19.33 34.90 36.06
CA PRO A 19 18.92 33.95 35.05
C PRO A 19 18.84 34.57 33.66
N SER A 20 19.33 33.84 32.66
CA SER A 20 18.90 34.05 31.28
C SER A 20 17.45 33.57 31.12
N PRO A 21 16.63 34.26 30.32
CA PRO A 21 15.20 33.96 30.20
C PRO A 21 14.98 32.57 29.63
N GLN A 22 14.09 31.81 30.27
CA GLN A 22 13.58 30.53 29.80
C GLN A 22 13.00 30.69 28.40
N THR A 23 13.67 30.12 27.37
CA THR A 23 13.01 29.77 26.13
C THR A 23 12.37 28.40 26.33
N THR A 24 11.07 28.41 26.62
CA THR A 24 10.19 27.27 26.41
C THR A 24 10.46 26.66 25.03
N PRO A 25 10.59 25.33 24.88
CA PRO A 25 10.57 24.74 23.55
C PRO A 25 9.20 25.00 22.96
N THR A 26 9.17 25.86 21.94
CA THR A 26 8.02 26.09 21.08
C THR A 26 7.57 24.74 20.58
N THR A 27 6.32 24.38 20.86
CA THR A 27 5.66 23.21 20.31
C THR A 27 5.78 23.29 18.79
N GLU A 28 6.69 22.49 18.21
CA GLU A 28 6.64 22.21 16.78
C GLU A 28 5.30 21.53 16.56
N THR A 29 4.34 22.30 16.06
CA THR A 29 3.13 21.79 15.43
C THR A 29 3.58 20.82 14.37
N GLU A 30 3.49 19.54 14.71
CA GLU A 30 3.54 18.38 13.83
C GLU A 30 2.69 18.71 12.62
N GLN A 31 3.35 18.96 11.48
CA GLN A 31 2.69 19.25 10.23
C GLN A 31 1.94 18.01 9.81
N ASN A 32 0.67 17.94 10.22
CA ASN A 32 -0.35 17.07 9.65
C ASN A 32 -0.18 17.13 8.12
N PRO A 33 0.20 16.02 7.44
CA PRO A 33 0.49 16.08 6.02
C PRO A 33 -0.77 16.60 5.32
N LYS A 34 -0.61 17.81 4.76
CA LYS A 34 -1.69 18.60 4.15
C LYS A 34 -2.56 17.70 3.30
N ILE A 35 -3.85 17.65 3.62
CA ILE A 35 -4.88 17.09 2.75
C ILE A 35 -4.67 17.72 1.37
N ILE A 36 -4.18 16.93 0.42
CA ILE A 36 -3.97 17.46 -0.92
C ILE A 36 -5.32 17.38 -1.64
N THR A 37 -6.01 18.52 -1.72
CA THR A 37 -7.23 18.67 -2.49
C THR A 37 -6.84 18.85 -3.97
N TRP A 38 -6.86 17.75 -4.72
CA TRP A 38 -6.63 17.73 -6.17
C TRP A 38 -7.96 17.89 -6.94
N PRO A 39 -7.93 18.34 -8.22
CA PRO A 39 -9.15 18.45 -9.02
C PRO A 39 -9.75 17.06 -9.20
N ASN A 40 -10.84 16.84 -8.47
CA ASN A 40 -11.60 15.61 -8.44
C ASN A 40 -12.93 15.87 -9.18
N PRO A 41 -13.33 15.09 -10.19
CA PRO A 41 -12.64 13.93 -10.78
C PRO A 41 -11.81 14.25 -12.04
N LEU A 42 -10.78 13.43 -12.29
CA LEU A 42 -10.06 13.39 -13.57
C LEU A 42 -10.97 12.78 -14.67
N PRO A 43 -10.84 13.19 -15.96
CA PRO A 43 -11.60 12.61 -17.06
C PRO A 43 -11.49 11.08 -17.16
N GLU A 44 -10.33 10.53 -16.81
CA GLU A 44 -10.04 9.10 -16.83
C GLU A 44 -10.88 8.31 -15.82
N TYR A 45 -11.51 8.96 -14.84
CA TYR A 45 -12.42 8.28 -13.92
C TYR A 45 -13.64 7.74 -14.66
N THR A 46 -14.21 8.52 -15.58
CA THR A 46 -15.33 8.10 -16.41
C THR A 46 -14.92 6.94 -17.33
N MET A 47 -13.68 6.97 -17.83
CA MET A 47 -13.11 5.89 -18.64
C MET A 47 -13.04 4.58 -17.84
N ILE A 48 -12.51 4.62 -16.62
CA ILE A 48 -12.46 3.45 -15.72
C ILE A 48 -13.86 2.96 -15.34
N GLU A 49 -14.79 3.87 -15.03
CA GLU A 49 -16.17 3.51 -14.71
C GLU A 49 -16.89 2.84 -15.90
N LYS A 50 -16.58 3.26 -17.13
CA LYS A 50 -17.05 2.57 -18.33
C LYS A 50 -16.43 1.17 -18.45
N VAL A 51 -15.13 1.02 -18.23
CA VAL A 51 -14.46 -0.29 -18.25
C VAL A 51 -15.06 -1.25 -17.21
N ILE A 52 -15.37 -0.76 -16.01
CA ILE A 52 -16.07 -1.55 -14.98
C ILE A 52 -17.48 -1.93 -15.44
N SER A 53 -18.19 -1.00 -16.08
CA SER A 53 -19.53 -1.25 -16.64
C SER A 53 -19.50 -2.27 -17.78
N ASP A 54 -18.45 -2.27 -18.61
CA ASP A 54 -18.24 -3.24 -19.69
C ASP A 54 -18.01 -4.67 -19.14
N LEU A 55 -17.64 -4.82 -17.85
CA LEU A 55 -17.63 -6.09 -17.13
C LEU A 55 -18.99 -6.51 -16.57
N GLY A 56 -20.04 -5.72 -16.79
CA GLY A 56 -21.39 -5.97 -16.27
C GLY A 56 -21.61 -5.56 -14.82
N LEU A 57 -20.72 -4.72 -14.26
CA LEU A 57 -20.80 -4.22 -12.89
C LEU A 57 -21.34 -2.79 -12.85
N VAL A 58 -21.95 -2.39 -11.74
CA VAL A 58 -22.36 -1.00 -11.51
C VAL A 58 -21.17 -0.24 -10.93
N ALA A 59 -20.52 0.59 -11.75
CA ALA A 59 -19.26 1.25 -11.35
C ALA A 59 -19.36 2.10 -10.07
N ALA A 60 -20.53 2.71 -9.81
CA ALA A 60 -20.78 3.46 -8.58
C ALA A 60 -20.75 2.57 -7.32
N GLU A 61 -21.17 1.31 -7.41
CA GLU A 61 -21.13 0.34 -6.31
C GLU A 61 -19.71 -0.20 -6.09
N CYS A 62 -18.86 -0.11 -7.11
CA CYS A 62 -17.46 -0.50 -7.03
C CYS A 62 -16.56 0.60 -6.45
N ARG A 63 -17.05 1.82 -6.22
CA ARG A 63 -16.23 2.91 -5.67
C ARG A 63 -15.78 2.60 -4.24
N SER A 64 -14.50 2.84 -3.96
CA SER A 64 -13.99 2.82 -2.58
C SER A 64 -14.23 4.17 -1.87
N ASN A 65 -13.94 4.23 -0.57
CA ASN A 65 -13.95 5.48 0.19
C ASN A 65 -12.80 6.45 -0.21
N SER A 66 -11.80 5.97 -0.94
CA SER A 66 -10.68 6.76 -1.43
C SER A 66 -10.95 7.21 -2.87
N ALA A 67 -10.81 8.51 -3.13
CA ALA A 67 -10.95 9.08 -4.46
C ALA A 67 -9.95 8.43 -5.44
N GLY A 68 -10.42 8.08 -6.64
CA GLY A 68 -9.59 7.43 -7.66
C GLY A 68 -9.41 5.92 -7.46
N TYR A 69 -10.14 5.30 -6.54
CA TYR A 69 -10.05 3.86 -6.31
C TYR A 69 -11.40 3.16 -6.40
N TRP A 70 -11.35 1.94 -6.93
CA TRP A 70 -12.48 1.02 -7.05
C TRP A 70 -12.08 -0.39 -6.63
N GLU A 71 -13.06 -1.17 -6.19
CA GLU A 71 -12.93 -2.59 -5.87
C GLU A 71 -13.94 -3.39 -6.69
N VAL A 72 -13.46 -4.46 -7.32
CA VAL A 72 -14.29 -5.41 -8.06
C VAL A 72 -13.93 -6.84 -7.67
N VAL A 73 -14.82 -7.79 -7.95
CA VAL A 73 -14.61 -9.22 -7.69
C VAL A 73 -14.75 -9.99 -8.98
N LYS A 74 -13.82 -10.91 -9.24
CA LYS A 74 -13.87 -11.85 -10.35
C LYS A 74 -13.52 -13.24 -9.82
N GLY A 75 -14.47 -14.17 -9.84
CA GLY A 75 -14.28 -15.48 -9.21
C GLY A 75 -14.00 -15.33 -7.72
N SER A 76 -12.90 -15.90 -7.23
CA SER A 76 -12.38 -15.72 -5.86
C SER A 76 -11.48 -14.47 -5.72
N ALA A 77 -11.00 -13.92 -6.83
CA ALA A 77 -10.08 -12.79 -6.83
C ALA A 77 -10.77 -11.46 -6.52
N LYS A 78 -10.30 -10.78 -5.48
CA LYS A 78 -10.62 -9.38 -5.18
C LYS A 78 -9.60 -8.47 -5.84
N ILE A 79 -10.10 -7.51 -6.63
CA ILE A 79 -9.28 -6.66 -7.49
C ILE A 79 -9.47 -5.20 -7.08
N TRP A 80 -8.35 -4.50 -6.90
CA TRP A 80 -8.29 -3.06 -6.66
C TRP A 80 -7.84 -2.35 -7.91
N ILE A 81 -8.55 -1.29 -8.25
CA ILE A 81 -8.26 -0.42 -9.38
C ILE A 81 -7.95 0.95 -8.80
N GLY A 82 -6.84 1.55 -9.20
CA GLY A 82 -6.38 2.81 -8.68
C GLY A 82 -5.90 3.75 -9.77
N ILE A 83 -6.25 5.02 -9.64
CA ILE A 83 -5.58 6.14 -10.29
C ILE A 83 -4.99 7.02 -9.20
N TYR A 84 -3.68 7.15 -9.19
CA TYR A 84 -2.97 7.96 -8.20
C TYR A 84 -1.83 8.74 -8.84
N GLN A 85 -1.47 9.86 -8.22
CA GLN A 85 -0.27 10.61 -8.58
C GLN A 85 0.91 10.09 -7.77
N ALA A 86 1.99 9.68 -8.43
CA ALA A 86 3.20 9.28 -7.74
C ALA A 86 3.95 10.53 -7.24
N GLN A 87 4.34 10.54 -5.96
CA GLN A 87 5.10 11.67 -5.41
C GLN A 87 6.50 11.81 -6.03
N SER A 88 7.06 10.71 -6.52
CA SER A 88 8.43 10.63 -7.06
C SER A 88 8.63 11.48 -8.32
N ASP A 89 7.63 11.56 -9.19
CA ASP A 89 7.73 12.22 -10.49
C ASP A 89 6.51 13.09 -10.84
N GLN A 90 5.54 13.18 -9.92
CA GLN A 90 4.30 13.96 -10.08
C GLN A 90 3.45 13.51 -11.27
N LYS A 91 3.66 12.30 -11.81
CA LYS A 91 2.85 11.72 -12.87
C LYS A 91 1.68 10.92 -12.29
N TYR A 92 0.60 10.82 -13.05
CA TYR A 92 -0.51 9.93 -12.74
C TYR A 92 -0.24 8.53 -13.27
N TYR A 93 -0.61 7.55 -12.46
CA TYR A 93 -0.50 6.13 -12.76
C TYR A 93 -1.87 5.48 -12.68
N PHE A 94 -2.09 4.55 -13.60
CA PHE A 94 -3.15 3.56 -13.51
C PHE A 94 -2.58 2.26 -12.96
N GLU A 95 -3.29 1.66 -12.02
CA GLU A 95 -2.89 0.42 -11.37
C GLU A 95 -4.09 -0.50 -11.18
N VAL A 96 -3.84 -1.79 -11.37
CA VAL A 96 -4.73 -2.87 -11.00
C VAL A 96 -3.94 -3.88 -10.16
N LEU A 97 -4.45 -4.22 -8.98
CA LEU A 97 -3.87 -5.17 -8.05
C LEU A 97 -4.89 -6.25 -7.70
N SER A 98 -4.42 -7.47 -7.48
CA SER A 98 -5.21 -8.52 -6.83
C SER A 98 -4.36 -9.28 -5.85
N GLY A 99 -4.94 -9.55 -4.68
CA GLY A 99 -4.31 -10.30 -3.59
C GLY A 99 -4.39 -11.77 -3.92
N VAL A 100 -3.31 -12.50 -3.69
CA VAL A 100 -3.20 -13.90 -4.08
C VAL A 100 -3.10 -14.78 -2.84
N MET A 101 -2.09 -14.52 -2.00
CA MET A 101 -1.85 -15.25 -0.75
C MET A 101 -0.88 -14.50 0.15
N GLN A 102 -0.80 -14.91 1.41
CA GLN A 102 0.22 -14.39 2.33
C GLN A 102 1.61 -14.95 1.95
N VAL A 103 2.71 -14.29 2.33
CA VAL A 103 4.02 -14.94 2.23
C VAL A 103 4.10 -16.01 3.33
N PRO A 104 4.45 -17.27 3.01
CA PRO A 104 4.58 -18.29 4.05
C PRO A 104 5.78 -17.99 4.92
N GLN A 105 5.67 -18.27 6.22
CA GLN A 105 6.81 -18.15 7.15
C GLN A 105 7.96 -19.09 6.77
N ASN A 106 7.63 -20.29 6.31
CA ASN A 106 8.57 -21.29 5.83
C ASN A 106 8.57 -21.29 4.29
N ASN A 107 9.71 -21.53 3.64
CA ASN A 107 9.77 -21.67 2.18
C ASN A 107 9.55 -20.37 1.35
N ALA A 108 9.60 -19.19 1.96
CA ALA A 108 9.45 -17.90 1.27
C ALA A 108 10.45 -17.71 0.11
N GLY A 109 11.69 -18.20 0.25
CA GLY A 109 12.71 -18.11 -0.80
C GLY A 109 12.34 -18.88 -2.07
N ASN A 110 11.83 -20.11 -1.92
CA ASN A 110 11.40 -20.91 -3.06
C ASN A 110 10.12 -20.34 -3.70
N LEU A 111 9.19 -19.80 -2.89
CA LEU A 111 8.05 -19.05 -3.43
C LEU A 111 8.52 -17.85 -4.26
N ALA A 112 9.45 -17.05 -3.77
CA ALA A 112 9.94 -15.88 -4.49
C ALA A 112 10.59 -16.24 -5.84
N LEU A 113 11.39 -17.31 -5.89
CA LEU A 113 11.98 -17.81 -7.14
C LEU A 113 10.91 -18.28 -8.12
N ASP A 114 9.91 -19.02 -7.64
CA ASP A 114 8.83 -19.52 -8.49
C ASP A 114 7.95 -18.38 -9.02
N LEU A 115 7.62 -17.38 -8.20
CA LEU A 115 6.87 -16.20 -8.63
C LEU A 115 7.65 -15.35 -9.64
N LEU A 116 8.97 -15.24 -9.47
CA LEU A 116 9.84 -14.55 -10.42
C LEU A 116 9.87 -15.30 -11.77
N ALA A 117 10.00 -16.62 -11.74
CA ALA A 117 9.96 -17.46 -12.94
C ALA A 117 8.59 -17.40 -13.64
N LEU A 118 7.49 -17.42 -12.88
CA LEU A 118 6.13 -17.25 -13.42
C LEU A 118 5.97 -15.88 -14.08
N THR A 119 6.43 -14.82 -13.40
CA THR A 119 6.35 -13.44 -13.89
C THR A 119 7.02 -13.26 -15.26
N HIS A 120 8.12 -13.97 -15.52
CA HIS A 120 8.80 -13.91 -16.83
C HIS A 120 7.88 -14.30 -18.00
N GLY A 121 6.92 -15.21 -17.78
CA GLY A 121 5.95 -15.62 -18.80
C GLY A 121 4.74 -14.71 -18.95
N LEU A 122 4.58 -13.71 -18.07
CA LEU A 122 3.42 -12.81 -18.06
C LEU A 122 3.68 -11.55 -18.87
N VAL A 123 2.62 -10.98 -19.46
CA VAL A 123 2.70 -9.76 -20.26
C VAL A 123 1.96 -8.62 -19.57
N GLY A 124 2.72 -7.58 -19.19
CA GLY A 124 2.18 -6.34 -18.61
C GLY A 124 1.67 -6.47 -17.18
N VAL A 125 1.88 -7.62 -16.53
CA VAL A 125 1.56 -7.86 -15.13
C VAL A 125 2.69 -8.66 -14.48
N ALA A 126 2.84 -8.54 -13.16
CA ALA A 126 3.88 -9.22 -12.41
C ALA A 126 3.39 -9.62 -11.01
N PHE A 127 3.92 -10.72 -10.48
CA PHE A 127 3.78 -11.01 -9.06
C PHE A 127 4.72 -10.11 -8.25
N THR A 128 4.21 -9.56 -7.16
CA THR A 128 4.94 -8.64 -6.28
C THR A 128 4.68 -9.00 -4.82
N ILE A 129 5.61 -8.62 -3.95
CA ILE A 129 5.48 -8.80 -2.50
C ILE A 129 5.36 -7.41 -1.86
N TYR A 130 4.30 -7.20 -1.09
CA TYR A 130 4.11 -5.98 -0.30
C TYR A 130 3.53 -6.32 1.07
N GLN A 131 4.17 -5.82 2.12
CA GLN A 131 3.76 -6.02 3.52
C GLN A 131 3.42 -7.48 3.88
N GLY A 132 4.25 -8.43 3.44
CA GLY A 132 4.06 -9.86 3.73
C GLY A 132 2.94 -10.54 2.94
N HIS A 133 2.45 -9.92 1.87
CA HIS A 133 1.40 -10.46 1.00
C HIS A 133 1.87 -10.48 -0.45
N ILE A 134 1.43 -11.50 -1.19
CA ILE A 134 1.64 -11.64 -2.62
C ILE A 134 0.48 -10.98 -3.35
N TYR A 135 0.83 -10.10 -4.29
CA TYR A 135 -0.11 -9.46 -5.20
C TYR A 135 0.26 -9.76 -6.63
N LEU A 136 -0.73 -9.92 -7.50
CA LEU A 136 -0.55 -9.73 -8.92
C LEU A 136 -0.86 -8.27 -9.26
N ARG A 137 0.06 -7.61 -9.95
CA ARG A 137 0.00 -6.17 -10.23
C ARG A 137 0.16 -5.90 -11.72
N GLY A 138 -0.69 -5.05 -12.28
CA GLY A 138 -0.49 -4.37 -13.55
C GLY A 138 -0.53 -2.87 -13.33
N SER A 139 0.46 -2.14 -13.83
CA SER A 139 0.54 -0.69 -13.63
C SER A 139 1.26 -0.01 -14.79
N ARG A 140 0.86 1.21 -15.12
CA ARG A 140 1.55 2.07 -16.08
C ARG A 140 1.21 3.54 -15.86
N GLU A 141 1.91 4.43 -16.55
CA GLU A 141 1.55 5.85 -16.62
C GLU A 141 0.13 5.99 -17.20
N LEU A 142 -0.67 6.89 -16.61
CA LEU A 142 -2.03 7.19 -17.04
C LEU A 142 -2.06 7.88 -18.40
N GLU A 143 -1.02 8.66 -18.71
CA GLU A 143 -0.88 9.33 -19.99
C GLU A 143 -0.91 8.32 -21.16
N GLY A 144 -1.80 8.57 -22.11
CA GLY A 144 -2.00 7.73 -23.29
C GLY A 144 -2.71 6.39 -23.03
N LEU A 145 -3.21 6.14 -21.81
CA LEU A 145 -4.03 4.97 -21.51
C LEU A 145 -5.39 5.08 -22.22
N ASP A 146 -5.81 4.01 -22.89
CA ASP A 146 -7.15 3.90 -23.46
C ASP A 146 -8.01 2.82 -22.75
N GLU A 147 -9.30 2.81 -23.07
CA GLU A 147 -10.27 1.87 -22.50
C GLU A 147 -9.89 0.41 -22.72
N LYS A 148 -9.36 0.07 -23.90
CA LYS A 148 -9.00 -1.31 -24.25
C LYS A 148 -7.78 -1.75 -23.46
N GLU A 149 -6.78 -0.89 -23.31
CA GLU A 149 -5.61 -1.14 -22.48
C GLU A 149 -6.01 -1.34 -21.02
N ALA A 150 -6.85 -0.45 -20.46
CA ALA A 150 -7.33 -0.56 -19.09
C ALA A 150 -8.11 -1.87 -18.86
N LEU A 151 -9.02 -2.21 -19.77
CA LEU A 151 -9.77 -3.48 -19.74
C LEU A 151 -8.83 -4.69 -19.85
N ASN A 152 -7.82 -4.63 -20.70
CA ASN A 152 -6.84 -5.72 -20.85
C ASN A 152 -6.01 -5.93 -19.58
N ILE A 153 -5.57 -4.87 -18.92
CA ILE A 153 -4.86 -4.97 -17.65
C ILE A 153 -5.79 -5.55 -16.58
N LEU A 154 -7.01 -5.02 -16.45
CA LEU A 154 -7.99 -5.46 -15.48
C LEU A 154 -8.35 -6.95 -15.64
N THR A 155 -8.65 -7.36 -16.87
CA THR A 155 -9.01 -8.75 -17.17
C THR A 155 -7.83 -9.70 -16.95
N ARG A 156 -6.60 -9.31 -17.30
CA ARG A 156 -5.39 -10.11 -17.02
C ARG A 156 -5.18 -10.28 -15.53
N VAL A 157 -5.18 -9.19 -14.77
CA VAL A 157 -4.98 -9.27 -13.32
C VAL A 157 -6.05 -10.15 -12.68
N GLY A 158 -7.32 -9.94 -13.02
CA GLY A 158 -8.40 -10.74 -12.49
C GLY A 158 -8.31 -12.22 -12.86
N SER A 159 -8.11 -12.56 -14.13
CA SER A 159 -8.03 -13.97 -14.57
C SER A 159 -6.83 -14.69 -13.97
N ILE A 160 -5.65 -14.05 -13.96
CA ILE A 160 -4.43 -14.70 -13.50
C ILE A 160 -4.48 -14.86 -11.98
N ALA A 161 -4.94 -13.86 -11.23
CA ALA A 161 -5.06 -13.98 -9.78
C ALA A 161 -6.06 -15.07 -9.36
N ASP A 162 -7.22 -15.16 -10.02
CA ASP A 162 -8.23 -16.20 -9.80
C ASP A 162 -7.73 -17.61 -10.14
N ASN A 163 -6.81 -17.75 -11.11
CA ASN A 163 -6.21 -19.04 -11.41
C ASN A 163 -5.12 -19.43 -10.40
N TYR A 164 -4.28 -18.47 -10.00
CA TYR A 164 -3.08 -18.76 -9.21
C TYR A 164 -3.30 -18.73 -7.69
N ASP A 165 -4.38 -18.12 -7.19
CA ASP A 165 -4.65 -18.09 -5.75
C ASP A 165 -4.79 -19.51 -5.17
N GLU A 166 -5.53 -20.39 -5.83
CA GLU A 166 -5.68 -21.78 -5.42
C GLU A 166 -4.43 -22.60 -5.69
N GLU A 167 -3.81 -22.46 -6.87
CA GLU A 167 -2.63 -23.24 -7.25
C GLU A 167 -1.45 -22.99 -6.31
N LEU A 168 -1.20 -21.73 -5.97
CA LEU A 168 -0.13 -21.37 -5.07
C LEU A 168 -0.45 -21.76 -3.63
N GLN A 169 -1.71 -21.63 -3.17
CA GLN A 169 -2.12 -22.11 -1.86
C GLN A 169 -1.97 -23.64 -1.73
N LYS A 170 -2.23 -24.41 -2.79
CA LYS A 170 -2.00 -25.87 -2.84
C LYS A 170 -0.51 -26.20 -2.76
N LYS A 171 0.35 -25.43 -3.45
CA LYS A 171 1.81 -25.63 -3.47
C LYS A 171 2.51 -25.17 -2.18
N TYR A 172 2.00 -24.11 -1.54
CA TYR A 172 2.53 -23.53 -0.31
C TYR A 172 1.44 -23.48 0.79
N PRO A 173 1.08 -24.65 1.34
CA PRO A 173 -0.03 -24.77 2.30
C PRO A 173 0.24 -24.05 3.63
N HIS A 174 -0.82 -23.91 4.44
CA HIS A 174 -0.89 -23.21 5.75
C HIS A 174 -1.08 -21.70 5.69
N GLN A 175 -1.84 -21.21 4.71
CA GLN A 175 -2.11 -19.79 4.56
C GLN A 175 -3.58 -19.50 4.35
N ARG A 176 -4.00 -18.27 4.69
CA ARG A 176 -5.33 -17.76 4.41
C ARG A 176 -5.33 -17.02 3.08
N SER A 177 -6.44 -17.10 2.34
CA SER A 177 -6.71 -16.13 1.27
C SER A 177 -6.82 -14.74 1.89
N ILE A 178 -6.31 -13.75 1.18
CA ILE A 178 -6.21 -12.37 1.66
C ILE A 178 -6.95 -11.44 0.71
N GLY A 179 -7.79 -10.59 1.28
CA GLY A 179 -8.18 -9.33 0.64
C GLY A 179 -7.03 -8.31 0.69
N TYR A 180 -7.28 -7.11 0.20
CA TYR A 180 -6.30 -6.03 0.21
C TYR A 180 -6.08 -5.46 1.57
N ILE A 181 -4.82 -5.10 1.79
CA ILE A 181 -4.39 -4.31 2.92
C ILE A 181 -3.83 -3.01 2.33
N PRO A 182 -4.60 -1.90 2.36
CA PRO A 182 -4.09 -0.62 1.91
C PRO A 182 -2.83 -0.26 2.69
N SER A 183 -1.89 0.40 2.03
CA SER A 183 -0.75 1.02 2.68
C SER A 183 -1.28 1.95 3.77
N SER A 184 -1.19 1.54 5.04
CA SER A 184 -1.55 2.41 6.15
C SER A 184 -0.67 3.65 6.06
N THR A 185 -1.29 4.80 5.80
CA THR A 185 -0.64 6.10 5.96
C THR A 185 -0.20 6.18 7.43
N LYS A 186 1.10 6.03 7.66
CA LYS A 186 1.74 6.46 8.90
C LYS A 186 2.42 7.79 8.63
#